data_AF-A0A426SLA3-F1
#
_entry.id   AF-A0A426SLA3-F1
#
_cell.length_a   1.000
_cell.length_b   1.000
_cell.length_c   1.000
_cell.angle_alpha   90.00
_cell.angle_beta   90.00
_cell.angle_gamma   90.00
#
_symmetry.space_group_name_H-M   'P 1'
#
loop_
_entity.id
_entity.type
_entity.pdbx_description
1 polymer ?
#
loop_
_entity_poly.entity_id
_entity_poly.type
_entity_poly.pdbx_seq_one_letter_code
_entity_poly.pdbx_strand_id
1 'polypeptide(L)'
;MTEKIVLAYSGGLDTSVAIGWIHDATGADVIACAVDVGQGGEDLEVIRQRALDCGAVEAYVADARDEFANEYCMPALKANSLYMDAYPNVSAISRPVITKHLVKAAKKYGATTVAHGCTGKGNDQVRFEVSITSLAPELKCIAPVRDLALTRDKAIEYAERKGLPIATTKHNPFSIDQNVWGRAIETGFLEDIWNEPTKDVFSYTDDPAFPPVADEVVISFAQGVPVAIDGRAVTPLEAIQELNRRAGAQGIGRIDIVEDRLVGIKSREVYEAPGAMTLITAHQELERVTLEREQARFKRQVGDRWTEMVYDGQWFSPLKKSLDAFIEDTQRYVNGDIRMTLHGGRATVTGRRSETGLYDFNLATYDEGDTFDQASARGFIDIYGLAAKQAAARDVALGNGEDLDAAEDQA
;
A
#
# COMPACT_ATOMS: atom_id res chain seq x y z
N MET A 1 -14.96 -10.61 37.70
CA MET A 1 -13.75 -10.20 36.94
C MET A 1 -14.10 -8.91 36.26
N THR A 2 -13.25 -7.88 36.35
CA THR A 2 -13.40 -6.63 35.60
C THR A 2 -13.41 -6.94 34.10
N GLU A 3 -14.28 -6.29 33.33
CA GLU A 3 -14.26 -6.39 31.87
C GLU A 3 -12.93 -5.86 31.36
N LYS A 4 -12.40 -6.46 30.29
CA LYS A 4 -11.12 -6.07 29.69
C LYS A 4 -11.33 -5.59 28.27
N ILE A 5 -10.62 -4.53 27.91
CA ILE A 5 -10.62 -3.94 26.57
C ILE A 5 -9.19 -3.95 26.05
N VAL A 6 -8.97 -4.49 24.83
CA VAL A 6 -7.66 -4.38 24.16
C VAL A 6 -7.66 -3.18 23.22
N LEU A 7 -6.83 -2.18 23.51
CA LEU A 7 -6.69 -0.98 22.71
C LEU A 7 -5.53 -1.09 21.72
N ALA A 8 -5.79 -0.82 20.44
CA ALA A 8 -4.75 -0.55 19.45
C ALA A 8 -3.95 0.69 19.86
N TYR A 9 -2.70 0.47 20.25
CA TYR A 9 -1.89 1.49 20.92
C TYR A 9 -0.65 1.83 20.09
N SER A 10 -0.52 3.11 19.74
CA SER A 10 0.55 3.63 18.88
C SER A 10 1.60 4.44 19.64
N GLY A 11 1.45 4.64 20.96
CA GLY A 11 2.35 5.50 21.73
C GLY A 11 2.06 7.01 21.65
N GLY A 12 1.18 7.43 20.73
CA GLY A 12 0.79 8.83 20.54
C GLY A 12 -0.14 9.37 21.64
N LEU A 13 -0.38 10.68 21.62
CA LEU A 13 -1.23 11.37 22.60
C LEU A 13 -2.62 10.75 22.71
N ASP A 14 -3.31 10.62 21.57
CA ASP A 14 -4.73 10.25 21.54
C ASP A 14 -4.95 8.83 22.08
N THR A 15 -4.10 7.87 21.68
CA THR A 15 -4.18 6.48 22.16
C THR A 15 -3.66 6.30 23.59
N SER A 16 -2.76 7.16 24.06
CA SER A 16 -2.30 7.13 25.46
C SER A 16 -3.35 7.68 26.42
N VAL A 17 -4.03 8.76 26.03
CA VAL A 17 -5.20 9.26 26.78
C VAL A 17 -6.36 8.28 26.73
N ALA A 18 -6.58 7.61 25.59
CA ALA A 18 -7.67 6.66 25.43
C ALA A 18 -7.65 5.54 26.48
N ILE A 19 -6.48 5.15 27.00
CA ILE A 19 -6.33 4.16 28.08
C ILE A 19 -7.16 4.57 29.30
N GLY A 20 -6.83 5.72 29.90
CA GLY A 20 -7.56 6.24 31.05
C GLY A 20 -8.99 6.67 30.70
N TRP A 21 -9.22 7.21 29.50
CA TRP A 21 -10.55 7.65 29.07
C TRP A 21 -11.55 6.50 28.96
N ILE A 22 -11.13 5.37 28.38
CA ILE A 22 -11.94 4.15 28.30
C ILE A 22 -12.23 3.63 29.71
N HIS A 23 -11.21 3.55 30.56
CA HIS A 23 -11.38 3.10 31.95
C HIS A 23 -12.37 3.99 32.70
N ASP A 24 -12.22 5.31 32.65
CA ASP A 24 -13.11 6.25 33.35
C ASP A 24 -14.56 6.18 32.82
N ALA A 25 -14.76 5.89 31.53
CA ALA A 25 -16.09 5.79 30.92
C ALA A 25 -16.79 4.44 31.12
N THR A 26 -16.04 3.34 31.23
CA THR A 26 -16.58 1.97 31.19
C THR A 26 -16.34 1.17 32.48
N GLY A 27 -15.38 1.57 33.30
CA GLY A 27 -14.86 0.79 34.43
C GLY A 27 -14.07 -0.45 34.01
N ALA A 28 -13.75 -0.61 32.72
CA ALA A 28 -13.01 -1.75 32.20
C ALA A 28 -11.50 -1.54 32.31
N ASP A 29 -10.77 -2.63 32.55
CA ASP A 29 -9.32 -2.66 32.52
C ASP A 29 -8.84 -2.59 31.06
N VAL A 30 -7.92 -1.67 30.76
CA VAL A 30 -7.39 -1.50 29.41
C VAL A 30 -6.06 -2.22 29.26
N ILE A 31 -5.94 -3.00 28.19
CA ILE A 31 -4.70 -3.63 27.75
C ILE A 31 -4.23 -2.92 26.50
N ALA A 32 -3.05 -2.32 26.53
CA ALA A 32 -2.47 -1.71 25.34
C ALA A 32 -1.92 -2.79 24.40
N CYS A 33 -2.12 -2.64 23.09
CA CYS A 33 -1.57 -3.53 22.07
C CYS A 33 -0.79 -2.72 21.04
N ALA A 34 0.53 -2.75 21.15
CA ALA A 34 1.46 -2.14 20.19
C ALA A 34 1.97 -3.22 19.23
N VAL A 35 1.97 -2.91 17.94
CA VAL A 35 2.45 -3.81 16.88
C VAL A 35 3.49 -3.07 16.07
N ASP A 36 4.71 -3.60 15.99
CA ASP A 36 5.77 -3.05 15.15
C ASP A 36 5.60 -3.56 13.72
N VAL A 37 5.29 -2.63 12.83
CA VAL A 37 5.23 -2.83 11.38
C VAL A 37 6.31 -2.01 10.67
N GLY A 38 7.33 -1.58 11.42
CA GLY A 38 8.49 -0.83 10.94
C GLY A 38 8.26 0.67 10.88
N GLN A 39 7.42 1.21 11.77
CA GLN A 39 7.19 2.65 11.92
C GLN A 39 8.44 3.42 12.36
N GLY A 40 9.44 2.75 12.95
CA GLY A 40 10.61 3.41 13.54
C GLY A 40 10.24 4.31 14.72
N GLY A 41 11.12 5.27 15.02
CA GLY A 41 10.91 6.21 16.13
C GLY A 41 11.33 5.62 17.47
N GLU A 42 10.44 5.63 18.45
CA GLU A 42 10.73 5.20 19.82
C GLU A 42 10.81 3.68 19.94
N ASP A 43 11.68 3.20 20.84
CA ASP A 43 11.80 1.78 21.13
C ASP A 43 10.47 1.21 21.66
N LEU A 44 10.15 -0.03 21.28
CA LEU A 44 8.90 -0.68 21.68
C LEU A 44 8.75 -0.81 23.19
N GLU A 45 9.84 -0.93 23.93
CA GLU A 45 9.81 -0.98 25.40
C GLU A 45 9.45 0.39 26.00
N VAL A 46 9.85 1.49 25.36
CA VAL A 46 9.43 2.85 25.75
C VAL A 46 7.92 3.01 25.52
N ILE A 47 7.41 2.54 24.37
CA ILE A 47 5.98 2.55 24.07
C ILE A 47 5.22 1.68 25.08
N ARG A 48 5.73 0.47 25.38
CA ARG A 48 5.18 -0.44 26.38
C ARG A 48 5.07 0.24 27.75
N GLN A 49 6.18 0.83 28.22
CA GLN A 49 6.23 1.48 29.52
C GLN A 49 5.28 2.69 29.58
N ARG A 50 5.23 3.50 28.52
CA ARG A 50 4.28 4.64 28.45
C ARG A 50 2.83 4.19 28.58
N ALA A 51 2.43 3.09 27.95
CA ALA A 51 1.07 2.55 28.11
C ALA A 51 0.76 2.20 29.57
N LEU A 52 1.70 1.54 30.26
CA LEU A 52 1.55 1.18 31.67
C LEU A 52 1.47 2.43 32.55
N ASP A 53 2.33 3.42 32.31
CA ASP A 53 2.32 4.69 33.04
C ASP A 53 1.04 5.51 32.78
N CYS A 54 0.38 5.29 31.63
CA CYS A 54 -0.92 5.88 31.31
C CYS A 54 -2.12 5.10 31.87
N GLY A 55 -1.88 4.02 32.63
CA GLY A 55 -2.91 3.28 33.35
C GLY A 55 -3.36 1.98 32.70
N ALA A 56 -2.64 1.46 31.70
CA ALA A 56 -2.93 0.13 31.16
C ALA A 56 -2.56 -0.95 32.19
N VAL A 57 -3.42 -1.95 32.38
CA VAL A 57 -3.14 -3.06 33.30
C VAL A 57 -2.12 -4.06 32.75
N GLU A 58 -1.93 -4.04 31.43
CA GLU A 58 -0.94 -4.83 30.70
C GLU A 58 -0.65 -4.18 29.34
N ALA A 59 0.52 -4.45 28.78
CA ALA A 59 0.90 -4.02 27.44
C ALA A 59 1.36 -5.24 26.62
N TYR A 60 0.61 -5.56 25.58
CA TYR A 60 1.00 -6.52 24.54
C TYR A 60 1.82 -5.81 23.48
N VAL A 61 3.01 -6.33 23.21
CA VAL A 61 3.89 -5.84 22.15
C VAL A 61 4.16 -7.00 21.20
N ALA A 62 4.03 -6.77 19.90
CA ALA A 62 4.41 -7.72 18.88
C ALA A 62 5.36 -7.07 17.87
N ASP A 63 6.52 -7.69 17.66
CA ASP A 63 7.32 -7.39 16.48
C ASP A 63 6.74 -8.17 15.30
N ALA A 64 6.12 -7.45 14.37
CA ALA A 64 5.46 -8.01 13.20
C ALA A 64 6.10 -7.51 11.90
N ARG A 65 7.34 -7.02 11.93
CA ARG A 65 8.00 -6.42 10.75
C ARG A 65 8.17 -7.43 9.62
N ASP A 66 8.70 -8.61 9.93
CA ASP A 66 8.83 -9.70 8.96
C ASP A 66 7.45 -10.23 8.54
N GLU A 67 6.51 -10.42 9.47
CA GLU A 67 5.15 -10.84 9.16
C GLU A 67 4.48 -9.84 8.19
N PHE A 68 4.62 -8.55 8.43
CA PHE A 68 4.10 -7.47 7.59
C PHE A 68 4.74 -7.47 6.20
N ALA A 69 6.07 -7.60 6.11
CA ALA A 69 6.76 -7.66 4.83
C ALA A 69 6.32 -8.89 4.02
N ASN A 70 6.35 -10.08 4.62
CA ASN A 70 6.11 -11.35 3.94
C ASN A 70 4.62 -11.59 3.62
N GLU A 71 3.72 -11.38 4.58
CA GLU A 71 2.31 -11.77 4.45
C GLU A 71 1.42 -10.63 3.94
N TYR A 72 1.91 -9.39 3.85
CA TYR A 72 1.09 -8.22 3.47
C TYR A 72 1.71 -7.40 2.34
N CYS A 73 2.98 -7.01 2.47
CA CYS A 73 3.67 -6.23 1.43
C CYS A 73 3.90 -7.09 0.17
N MET A 74 4.29 -8.36 0.30
CA MET A 74 4.54 -9.20 -0.88
C MET A 74 3.28 -9.50 -1.68
N PRO A 75 2.11 -9.81 -1.08
CA PRO A 75 0.86 -9.86 -1.83
C PRO A 75 0.52 -8.54 -2.54
N ALA A 76 0.74 -7.39 -1.90
CA ALA A 76 0.53 -6.08 -2.53
C ALA A 76 1.48 -5.85 -3.72
N LEU A 77 2.74 -6.25 -3.59
CA LEU A 77 3.73 -6.20 -4.67
C LEU A 77 3.33 -7.10 -5.85
N LYS A 78 3.00 -8.36 -5.58
CA LYS A 78 2.55 -9.34 -6.59
C LYS A 78 1.27 -8.88 -7.32
N ALA A 79 0.41 -8.13 -6.63
CA ALA A 79 -0.78 -7.51 -7.22
C ALA A 79 -0.47 -6.25 -8.04
N ASN A 80 0.74 -5.69 -7.97
CA ASN A 80 1.10 -4.35 -8.44
C ASN A 80 0.18 -3.26 -7.86
N SER A 81 -0.15 -3.38 -6.56
CA SER A 81 -1.21 -2.59 -5.92
C SER A 81 -0.92 -1.09 -5.97
N LEU A 82 -1.71 -0.34 -6.74
CA LEU A 82 -1.68 1.12 -6.85
C LEU A 82 -3.12 1.64 -6.88
N TYR A 83 -3.65 2.04 -5.73
CA TYR A 83 -5.00 2.62 -5.65
C TYR A 83 -5.01 3.95 -6.42
N MET A 84 -6.02 4.11 -7.29
CA MET A 84 -6.12 5.25 -8.21
C MET A 84 -4.83 5.47 -9.03
N ASP A 85 -4.20 4.36 -9.43
CA ASP A 85 -2.95 4.31 -10.22
C ASP A 85 -1.73 4.98 -9.55
N ALA A 86 -1.80 5.36 -8.27
CA ALA A 86 -0.73 6.11 -7.61
C ALA A 86 -0.36 5.59 -6.20
N TYR A 87 -1.34 5.23 -5.37
CA TYR A 87 -1.13 4.99 -3.94
C TYR A 87 -0.88 3.49 -3.65
N PRO A 88 0.30 3.07 -3.14
CA PRO A 88 0.60 1.65 -2.94
C PRO A 88 -0.02 1.04 -1.67
N ASN A 89 -1.19 1.53 -1.25
CA ASN A 89 -1.95 1.03 -0.11
C ASN A 89 -1.17 1.03 1.24
N VAL A 90 -0.20 1.96 1.41
CA VAL A 90 0.69 2.13 2.59
C VAL A 90 0.01 1.86 3.92
N SER A 91 -1.00 2.66 4.24
CA SER A 91 -1.75 2.53 5.47
C SER A 91 -2.64 1.30 5.42
N ALA A 92 -3.33 1.06 4.30
CA ALA A 92 -4.35 0.03 4.18
C ALA A 92 -3.85 -1.39 4.50
N ILE A 93 -2.65 -1.77 4.03
CA ILE A 93 -2.13 -3.14 4.22
C ILE A 93 -1.66 -3.45 5.65
N SER A 94 -1.36 -2.44 6.47
CA SER A 94 -0.92 -2.66 7.85
C SER A 94 -2.08 -2.92 8.82
N ARG A 95 -3.29 -2.45 8.53
CA ARG A 95 -4.44 -2.62 9.43
C ARG A 95 -4.82 -4.09 9.63
N PRO A 96 -4.83 -4.94 8.59
CA PRO A 96 -5.05 -6.38 8.73
C PRO A 96 -4.04 -7.11 9.63
N VAL A 97 -2.75 -6.73 9.63
CA VAL A 97 -1.76 -7.33 10.56
C VAL A 97 -1.98 -6.85 11.99
N ILE A 98 -2.22 -5.56 12.19
CA ILE A 98 -2.48 -4.99 13.52
C ILE A 98 -3.72 -5.64 14.13
N THR A 99 -4.81 -5.79 13.37
CA THR A 99 -6.06 -6.41 13.84
C THR A 99 -5.89 -7.89 14.16
N LYS A 100 -5.09 -8.64 13.39
CA LYS A 100 -4.71 -10.02 13.72
C LYS A 100 -4.07 -10.09 15.11
N HIS A 101 -3.19 -9.15 15.46
CA HIS A 101 -2.57 -9.07 16.78
C HIS A 101 -3.52 -8.56 17.89
N LEU A 102 -4.43 -7.64 17.59
CA LEU A 102 -5.48 -7.23 18.54
C LEU A 102 -6.36 -8.41 18.95
N VAL A 103 -6.80 -9.21 17.98
CA VAL A 103 -7.61 -10.40 18.25
C VAL A 103 -6.81 -11.46 19.01
N LYS A 104 -5.53 -11.68 18.67
CA LYS A 104 -4.63 -12.57 19.43
C LYS A 104 -4.52 -12.11 20.90
N ALA A 105 -4.31 -10.81 21.14
CA ALA A 105 -4.22 -10.24 22.48
C ALA A 105 -5.56 -10.35 23.23
N ALA A 106 -6.70 -10.07 22.58
CA ALA A 106 -8.02 -10.16 23.20
C ALA A 106 -8.30 -11.59 23.70
N LYS A 107 -8.01 -12.59 22.87
CA LYS A 107 -8.13 -14.01 23.25
C LYS A 107 -7.17 -14.39 24.36
N LYS A 108 -5.91 -13.93 24.31
CA LYS A 108 -4.89 -14.20 25.33
C LYS A 108 -5.30 -13.71 26.72
N TYR A 109 -5.88 -12.52 26.81
CA TYR A 109 -6.19 -11.89 28.09
C TYR A 109 -7.66 -12.00 28.53
N GLY A 110 -8.48 -12.67 27.73
CA GLY A 110 -9.91 -12.85 27.99
C GLY A 110 -10.72 -11.56 27.87
N ALA A 111 -10.35 -10.68 26.93
CA ALA A 111 -11.10 -9.48 26.61
C ALA A 111 -12.25 -9.79 25.67
N THR A 112 -13.40 -9.17 25.92
CA THR A 112 -14.62 -9.28 25.10
C THR A 112 -14.78 -8.13 24.11
N THR A 113 -13.91 -7.13 24.23
CA THR A 113 -14.01 -5.86 23.52
C THR A 113 -12.62 -5.42 23.08
N VAL A 114 -12.52 -4.86 21.88
CA VAL A 114 -11.33 -4.21 21.33
C VAL A 114 -11.62 -2.74 21.07
N ALA A 115 -10.59 -1.91 21.14
CA ALA A 115 -10.71 -0.49 20.87
C ALA A 115 -9.65 0.01 19.88
N HIS A 116 -9.97 1.06 19.12
CA HIS A 116 -9.04 1.71 18.21
C HIS A 116 -9.27 3.23 18.19
N GLY A 117 -8.21 3.99 17.89
CA GLY A 117 -8.23 5.46 17.91
C GLY A 117 -8.70 6.12 16.60
N CYS A 118 -9.34 5.38 15.69
CA CYS A 118 -9.69 5.93 14.37
C CYS A 118 -10.81 6.98 14.46
N THR A 119 -10.76 7.97 13.57
CA THR A 119 -11.83 8.97 13.42
C THR A 119 -13.01 8.41 12.62
N GLY A 120 -14.17 9.08 12.69
CA GLY A 120 -15.38 8.73 11.94
C GLY A 120 -15.36 9.08 10.44
N LYS A 121 -14.31 9.76 9.94
CA LYS A 121 -14.20 10.20 8.53
C LYS A 121 -13.08 9.51 7.74
N GLY A 122 -12.32 8.64 8.38
CA GLY A 122 -11.21 7.90 7.76
C GLY A 122 -11.62 6.49 7.33
N ASN A 123 -10.85 5.92 6.39
CA ASN A 123 -11.03 4.52 5.96
C ASN A 123 -10.60 3.52 7.03
N ASP A 124 -9.72 3.91 7.95
CA ASP A 124 -9.16 2.98 8.94
C ASP A 124 -10.19 2.41 9.90
N GLN A 125 -11.24 3.16 10.26
CA GLN A 125 -12.32 2.59 11.07
C GLN A 125 -12.94 1.36 10.39
N VAL A 126 -13.12 1.42 9.06
CA VAL A 126 -13.67 0.30 8.26
C VAL A 126 -12.66 -0.83 8.24
N ARG A 127 -11.38 -0.54 7.94
CA ARG A 127 -10.31 -1.55 7.89
C ARG A 127 -10.14 -2.29 9.21
N PHE A 128 -10.17 -1.57 10.34
CA PHE A 128 -10.11 -2.15 11.67
C PHE A 128 -11.35 -2.99 11.97
N GLU A 129 -12.55 -2.40 11.93
CA GLU A 129 -13.78 -3.08 12.36
C GLU A 129 -14.17 -4.24 11.45
N VAL A 130 -14.03 -4.11 10.12
CA VAL A 130 -14.30 -5.22 9.17
C VAL A 130 -13.33 -6.37 9.40
N SER A 131 -12.04 -6.07 9.66
CA SER A 131 -11.06 -7.11 9.97
C SER A 131 -11.35 -7.81 11.31
N ILE A 132 -11.68 -7.05 12.36
CA ILE A 132 -12.03 -7.60 13.67
C ILE A 132 -13.27 -8.50 13.56
N THR A 133 -14.35 -8.00 12.95
CA THR A 133 -15.59 -8.76 12.78
C THR A 133 -15.40 -10.00 11.90
N SER A 134 -14.48 -9.97 10.95
CA SER A 134 -14.11 -11.14 10.13
C SER A 134 -13.32 -12.19 10.91
N LEU A 135 -12.45 -11.78 11.84
CA LEU A 135 -11.54 -12.67 12.58
C LEU A 135 -12.11 -13.18 13.91
N ALA A 136 -12.97 -12.40 14.55
CA ALA A 136 -13.56 -12.66 15.85
C ALA A 136 -14.90 -11.90 15.97
N PRO A 137 -15.98 -12.37 15.30
CA PRO A 137 -17.29 -11.71 15.29
C PRO A 137 -17.94 -11.58 16.67
N GLU A 138 -17.45 -12.34 17.66
CA GLU A 138 -17.86 -12.26 19.05
C GLU A 138 -17.33 -11.02 19.80
N LEU A 139 -16.26 -10.38 19.30
CA LEU A 139 -15.66 -9.21 19.93
C LEU A 139 -16.47 -7.95 19.62
N LYS A 140 -16.71 -7.13 20.65
CA LYS A 140 -17.24 -5.78 20.47
C LYS A 140 -16.13 -4.83 20.06
N CYS A 141 -16.46 -3.77 19.35
CA CYS A 141 -15.56 -2.67 19.02
C CYS A 141 -16.00 -1.38 19.72
N ILE A 142 -15.03 -0.61 20.22
CA ILE A 142 -15.24 0.76 20.71
C ILE A 142 -14.22 1.66 20.04
N ALA A 143 -14.66 2.77 19.46
CA ALA A 143 -13.79 3.80 18.93
C ALA A 143 -13.91 5.06 19.81
N PRO A 144 -13.03 5.32 20.80
CA PRO A 144 -13.22 6.42 21.76
C PRO A 144 -13.40 7.80 21.11
N VAL A 145 -12.73 8.04 19.98
CA VAL A 145 -12.85 9.28 19.21
C VAL A 145 -14.26 9.47 18.64
N ARG A 146 -14.87 8.38 18.15
CA ARG A 146 -16.22 8.39 17.54
C ARG A 146 -17.32 8.22 18.59
N ASP A 147 -17.16 7.25 19.48
CA ASP A 147 -18.21 6.72 20.35
C ASP A 147 -18.20 7.36 21.75
N LEU A 148 -17.05 7.89 22.19
CA LEU A 148 -16.89 8.52 23.51
C LEU A 148 -16.56 10.02 23.43
N ALA A 149 -16.72 10.60 22.23
CA ALA A 149 -16.48 12.02 21.94
C ALA A 149 -15.12 12.53 22.46
N LEU A 150 -14.07 11.70 22.37
CA LEU A 150 -12.69 12.08 22.67
C LEU A 150 -12.15 12.96 21.53
N THR A 151 -12.06 14.25 21.78
CA THR A 151 -11.41 15.21 20.87
C THR A 151 -9.96 15.45 21.31
N ARG A 152 -9.12 15.98 20.42
CA ARG A 152 -7.73 16.31 20.75
C ARG A 152 -7.61 17.30 21.92
N ASP A 153 -8.48 18.31 21.97
CA ASP A 153 -8.51 19.27 23.08
C ASP A 153 -8.84 18.61 24.42
N LYS A 154 -9.85 17.72 24.42
CA LYS A 154 -10.18 16.91 25.60
C LYS A 154 -9.04 15.98 25.97
N ALA A 155 -8.29 15.47 24.98
CA ALA A 155 -7.16 14.60 25.23
C ALA A 155 -6.03 15.35 25.93
N ILE A 156 -5.71 16.57 25.48
CA ILE A 156 -4.73 17.45 26.12
C ILE A 156 -5.16 17.78 27.55
N GLU A 157 -6.41 18.22 27.75
CA GLU A 157 -6.93 18.54 29.09
C GLU A 157 -6.90 17.32 30.02
N TYR A 158 -7.24 16.14 29.51
CA TYR A 158 -7.18 14.90 30.26
C TYR A 158 -5.75 14.55 30.65
N ALA A 159 -4.81 14.64 29.71
CA ALA A 159 -3.40 14.37 29.95
C ALA A 159 -2.80 15.30 31.01
N GLU A 160 -3.10 16.62 30.94
CA GLU A 160 -2.67 17.61 31.93
C GLU A 160 -3.28 17.33 33.31
N ARG A 161 -4.60 17.07 33.37
CA ARG A 161 -5.32 16.81 34.62
C ARG A 161 -4.84 15.54 35.33
N LYS A 162 -4.50 14.50 34.57
CA LYS A 162 -4.05 13.21 35.11
C LYS A 162 -2.52 13.11 35.23
N GLY A 163 -1.77 14.12 34.77
CA GLY A 163 -0.31 14.14 34.81
C GLY A 163 0.34 13.04 33.97
N LEU A 164 -0.22 12.74 32.79
CA LEU A 164 0.28 11.65 31.95
C LEU A 164 1.67 11.98 31.36
N PRO A 165 2.60 11.01 31.29
CA PRO A 165 3.97 11.23 30.81
C PRO A 165 4.02 11.23 29.26
N ILE A 166 3.34 12.18 28.65
CA ILE A 166 3.22 12.30 27.18
C ILE A 166 3.66 13.69 26.76
N ALA A 167 4.50 13.77 25.73
CA ALA A 167 4.86 15.03 25.11
C ALA A 167 3.62 15.67 24.43
N THR A 168 3.11 16.76 24.98
CA THR A 168 2.06 17.58 24.37
C THR A 168 2.69 18.60 23.43
N THR A 169 3.30 18.16 22.33
CA THR A 169 3.86 19.12 21.36
C THR A 169 2.72 19.85 20.66
N LYS A 170 2.42 21.08 21.09
CA LYS A 170 1.50 22.02 20.42
C LYS A 170 1.92 22.40 18.99
N HIS A 171 3.08 21.95 18.52
CA HIS A 171 3.78 22.52 17.36
C HIS A 171 4.01 21.59 16.15
N ASN A 172 3.53 20.34 16.18
CA ASN A 172 3.58 19.49 14.98
C ASN A 172 2.21 19.51 14.28
N PRO A 173 2.05 20.20 13.12
CA PRO A 173 0.80 20.27 12.39
C PRO A 173 0.48 19.00 11.59
N PHE A 174 1.41 18.04 11.52
CA PHE A 174 1.27 16.83 10.71
C PHE A 174 0.59 15.70 11.48
N SER A 175 -0.42 15.11 10.85
CA SER A 175 -0.93 13.77 11.17
C SER A 175 -0.16 12.78 10.30
N ILE A 176 0.65 11.94 10.94
CA ILE A 176 1.59 11.03 10.27
C ILE A 176 1.21 9.60 10.63
N ASP A 177 1.09 8.76 9.61
CA ASP A 177 1.07 7.31 9.74
C ASP A 177 2.21 6.73 8.90
N GLN A 178 3.08 5.94 9.51
CA GLN A 178 4.25 5.40 8.82
C GLN A 178 4.53 3.97 9.26
N ASN A 179 5.03 3.18 8.31
CA ASN A 179 5.50 1.82 8.51
C ASN A 179 6.65 1.56 7.52
N VAL A 180 7.15 0.33 7.44
CA VAL A 180 8.28 0.04 6.54
C VAL A 180 7.90 0.14 5.05
N TRP A 181 6.63 -0.01 4.69
CA TRP A 181 6.17 0.06 3.29
C TRP A 181 6.05 1.49 2.78
N GLY A 182 5.80 2.45 3.68
CA GLY A 182 5.77 3.87 3.35
C GLY A 182 5.24 4.73 4.49
N ARG A 183 5.00 6.00 4.16
CA ARG A 183 4.52 7.04 5.07
C ARG A 183 3.39 7.83 4.41
N ALA A 184 2.35 8.11 5.18
CA ALA A 184 1.20 8.94 4.83
C ALA A 184 1.23 10.21 5.69
N ILE A 185 0.90 11.34 5.06
CA ILE A 185 0.94 12.66 5.70
C ILE A 185 -0.35 13.42 5.38
N GLU A 186 -1.03 13.82 6.44
CA GLU A 186 -2.13 14.77 6.40
C GLU A 186 -1.73 16.03 7.19
N THR A 187 -2.15 17.21 6.72
CA THR A 187 -2.02 18.47 7.47
C THR A 187 -3.11 19.42 7.00
N GLY A 188 -3.63 20.24 7.91
CA GLY A 188 -4.67 21.22 7.59
C GLY A 188 -4.25 22.18 6.46
N PHE A 189 -2.96 22.45 6.29
CA PHE A 189 -2.45 23.28 5.20
C PHE A 189 -2.68 22.67 3.80
N LEU A 190 -2.58 21.33 3.69
CA LEU A 190 -2.72 20.61 2.42
C LEU A 190 -4.17 20.21 2.11
N GLU A 191 -5.11 20.50 3.00
CA GLU A 191 -6.55 20.36 2.70
C GLU A 191 -7.00 21.31 1.57
N ASP A 192 -6.30 22.44 1.37
CA ASP A 192 -6.42 23.24 0.15
C ASP A 192 -5.58 22.61 -0.96
N ILE A 193 -6.26 22.12 -1.99
CA ILE A 193 -5.66 21.43 -3.15
C ILE A 193 -4.76 22.32 -4.01
N TRP A 194 -4.76 23.64 -3.79
CA TRP A 194 -3.87 24.58 -4.48
C TRP A 194 -2.54 24.82 -3.75
N ASN A 195 -2.44 24.44 -2.47
CA ASN A 195 -1.20 24.58 -1.71
C ASN A 195 -0.21 23.48 -2.07
N GLU A 196 1.04 23.83 -2.37
CA GLU A 196 2.09 22.84 -2.63
C GLU A 196 2.61 22.18 -1.33
N PRO A 197 2.99 20.89 -1.33
CA PRO A 197 3.68 20.28 -0.21
C PRO A 197 5.02 20.98 0.07
N THR A 198 5.18 21.44 1.30
CA THR A 198 6.42 22.05 1.77
C THR A 198 7.44 20.99 2.18
N LYS A 199 8.73 21.34 2.19
CA LYS A 199 9.83 20.39 2.47
C LYS A 199 9.72 19.63 3.79
N ASP A 200 9.11 20.25 4.80
CA ASP A 200 8.90 19.70 6.16
C ASP A 200 7.82 18.61 6.21
N VAL A 201 7.06 18.42 5.12
CA VAL A 201 6.15 17.29 4.97
C VAL A 201 6.93 15.97 4.81
N PHE A 202 8.10 16.00 4.17
CA PHE A 202 8.84 14.80 3.75
C PHE A 202 9.88 14.34 4.79
N SER A 203 10.03 13.03 4.95
CA SER A 203 10.98 12.43 5.89
C SER A 203 11.63 11.14 5.37
N TYR A 204 10.93 10.34 4.57
CA TYR A 204 11.49 9.12 3.98
C TYR A 204 12.31 9.40 2.70
N THR A 205 12.12 10.57 2.09
CA THR A 205 12.68 10.92 0.78
C THR A 205 13.37 12.28 0.80
N ASP A 206 14.55 12.34 0.18
CA ASP A 206 15.24 13.60 -0.12
C ASP A 206 14.57 14.37 -1.26
N ASP A 207 14.95 15.63 -1.45
CA ASP A 207 14.37 16.49 -2.48
C ASP A 207 14.86 16.08 -3.89
N PRO A 208 13.96 15.63 -4.80
CA PRO A 208 14.34 15.22 -6.15
C PRO A 208 14.86 16.38 -7.03
N ALA A 209 14.70 17.64 -6.62
CA ALA A 209 15.30 18.79 -7.31
C ALA A 209 16.83 18.88 -7.10
N PHE A 210 17.36 18.24 -6.05
CA PHE A 210 18.78 18.22 -5.72
C PHE A 210 19.27 16.79 -5.46
N PRO A 211 19.12 15.87 -6.43
CA PRO A 211 19.45 14.47 -6.21
C PRO A 211 20.98 14.28 -6.10
N PRO A 212 21.44 13.27 -5.35
CA PRO A 212 22.82 12.83 -5.42
C PRO A 212 23.12 12.20 -6.79
N VAL A 213 24.33 11.68 -6.98
CA VAL A 213 24.69 10.94 -8.20
C VAL A 213 23.72 9.78 -8.41
N ALA A 214 23.31 9.55 -9.66
CA ALA A 214 22.41 8.47 -10.04
C ALA A 214 22.87 7.12 -9.47
N ASP A 215 21.93 6.37 -8.90
CA ASP A 215 22.18 5.08 -8.27
C ASP A 215 21.65 3.95 -9.18
N GLU A 216 22.54 3.09 -9.67
CA GLU A 216 22.15 1.90 -10.44
C GLU A 216 21.92 0.73 -9.50
N VAL A 217 20.76 0.08 -9.63
CA VAL A 217 20.37 -1.08 -8.84
C VAL A 217 19.94 -2.24 -9.73
N VAL A 218 20.30 -3.46 -9.33
CA VAL A 218 19.75 -4.70 -9.87
C VAL A 218 18.91 -5.36 -8.78
N ILE A 219 17.64 -5.63 -9.07
CA ILE A 219 16.71 -6.33 -8.18
C ILE A 219 16.41 -7.70 -8.77
N SER A 220 16.72 -8.75 -8.02
CA SER A 220 16.43 -10.14 -8.40
C SER A 220 15.15 -10.62 -7.74
N PHE A 221 14.29 -11.26 -8.51
CA PHE A 221 13.04 -11.85 -8.05
C PHE A 221 13.01 -13.36 -8.24
N ALA A 222 12.37 -14.04 -7.30
CA ALA A 222 11.93 -15.42 -7.43
C ALA A 222 10.45 -15.51 -7.07
N GLN A 223 9.65 -16.04 -7.99
CA GLN A 223 8.20 -16.17 -7.87
C GLN A 223 7.51 -14.86 -7.43
N GLY A 224 7.89 -13.75 -8.05
CA GLY A 224 7.36 -12.41 -7.75
C GLY A 224 7.87 -11.76 -6.47
N VAL A 225 8.72 -12.43 -5.70
CA VAL A 225 9.28 -11.92 -4.44
C VAL A 225 10.73 -11.46 -4.65
N PRO A 226 11.14 -10.26 -4.19
CA PRO A 226 12.52 -9.83 -4.25
C PRO A 226 13.39 -10.69 -3.32
N VAL A 227 14.46 -11.26 -3.87
CA VAL A 227 15.37 -12.18 -3.17
C VAL A 227 16.82 -11.71 -3.14
N ALA A 228 17.20 -10.76 -4.01
CA ALA A 228 18.52 -10.15 -3.97
C ALA A 228 18.51 -8.70 -4.48
N ILE A 229 19.44 -7.89 -3.95
CA ILE A 229 19.75 -6.54 -4.44
C ILE A 229 21.26 -6.49 -4.75
N ASP A 230 21.60 -6.18 -5.99
CA ASP A 230 22.97 -6.19 -6.54
C ASP A 230 23.70 -7.52 -6.26
N GLY A 231 22.97 -8.63 -6.41
CA GLY A 231 23.48 -9.99 -6.18
C GLY A 231 23.62 -10.38 -4.70
N ARG A 232 23.34 -9.48 -3.75
CA ARG A 232 23.31 -9.81 -2.32
C ARG A 232 21.92 -10.32 -1.94
N ALA A 233 21.86 -11.52 -1.38
CA ALA A 233 20.61 -12.10 -0.90
C ALA A 233 19.98 -11.21 0.19
N VAL A 234 18.65 -11.06 0.13
CA VAL A 234 17.86 -10.28 1.08
C VAL A 234 16.53 -10.99 1.37
N THR A 235 16.01 -10.79 2.57
CA THR A 235 14.61 -11.03 2.91
C THR A 235 13.72 -9.94 2.29
N PRO A 236 12.39 -10.15 2.21
CA PRO A 236 11.46 -9.09 1.78
C PRO A 236 11.57 -7.81 2.62
N LEU A 237 11.76 -7.93 3.93
CA LEU A 237 11.92 -6.76 4.81
C LEU A 237 13.20 -5.98 4.47
N GLU A 238 14.33 -6.68 4.34
CA GLU A 238 15.61 -6.07 3.97
C GLU A 238 15.55 -5.43 2.57
N ALA A 239 14.84 -6.05 1.62
CA ALA A 239 14.64 -5.49 0.29
C ALA A 239 13.89 -4.15 0.36
N ILE A 240 12.79 -4.09 1.12
CA ILE A 240 12.02 -2.86 1.31
C ILE A 240 12.88 -1.79 1.98
N GLN A 241 13.60 -2.13 3.05
CA GLN A 241 14.42 -1.19 3.80
C GLN A 241 15.59 -0.62 2.98
N GLU A 242 16.31 -1.47 2.24
CA GLU A 242 17.42 -1.03 1.42
C GLU A 242 16.93 -0.15 0.25
N LEU A 243 15.81 -0.50 -0.38
CA LEU A 243 15.24 0.33 -1.45
C LEU A 243 14.59 1.61 -0.90
N ASN A 244 14.02 1.60 0.31
CA ASN A 244 13.60 2.83 0.97
C ASN A 244 14.76 3.80 1.12
N ARG A 245 15.92 3.30 1.58
CA ARG A 245 17.13 4.12 1.74
C ARG A 245 17.66 4.64 0.41
N ARG A 246 17.87 3.75 -0.57
CA ARG A 246 18.47 4.10 -1.88
C ARG A 246 17.56 4.97 -2.72
N ALA A 247 16.31 4.54 -2.90
CA ALA A 247 15.35 5.29 -3.70
C ALA A 247 14.89 6.57 -2.99
N GLY A 248 14.79 6.54 -1.65
CA GLY A 248 14.50 7.72 -0.83
C GLY A 248 15.55 8.80 -0.98
N ALA A 249 16.84 8.45 -0.97
CA ALA A 249 17.93 9.41 -1.23
C ALA A 249 17.86 10.07 -2.62
N GLN A 250 17.16 9.44 -3.56
CA GLN A 250 16.93 9.97 -4.92
C GLN A 250 15.58 10.69 -5.06
N GLY A 251 14.82 10.86 -3.96
CA GLY A 251 13.50 11.52 -3.95
C GLY A 251 12.38 10.70 -4.60
N ILE A 252 12.56 9.40 -4.78
CA ILE A 252 11.59 8.52 -5.45
C ILE A 252 10.42 8.21 -4.52
N GLY A 253 9.21 8.13 -5.08
CA GLY A 253 8.04 7.67 -4.35
C GLY A 253 7.34 8.75 -3.52
N ARG A 254 7.61 10.04 -3.80
CA ARG A 254 6.73 11.14 -3.38
C ARG A 254 5.46 11.12 -4.22
N ILE A 255 4.31 11.02 -3.57
CA ILE A 255 2.99 10.94 -4.20
C ILE A 255 2.12 12.03 -3.57
N ASP A 256 1.46 12.83 -4.39
CA ASP A 256 0.46 13.82 -3.97
C ASP A 256 -0.81 13.53 -4.76
N ILE A 257 -1.87 13.12 -4.07
CA ILE A 257 -3.08 12.61 -4.71
C ILE A 257 -4.33 13.15 -4.03
N VAL A 258 -5.35 13.46 -4.84
CA VAL A 258 -6.75 13.54 -4.39
C VAL A 258 -7.40 12.18 -4.63
N GLU A 259 -7.71 11.47 -3.57
CA GLU A 259 -8.24 10.10 -3.61
C GLU A 259 -9.71 10.03 -3.21
N ASP A 260 -10.39 8.95 -3.60
CA ASP A 260 -11.77 8.66 -3.26
C ASP A 260 -11.85 7.77 -2.02
N ARG A 261 -12.26 8.31 -0.87
CA ARG A 261 -12.47 7.49 0.32
C ARG A 261 -13.73 6.65 0.17
N LEU A 262 -13.71 5.44 0.74
CA LEU A 262 -14.86 4.54 0.77
C LEU A 262 -16.09 5.19 1.40
N VAL A 263 -15.87 6.09 2.37
CA VAL A 263 -16.95 6.82 3.07
C VAL A 263 -17.61 7.93 2.22
N GLY A 264 -17.27 8.04 0.93
CA GLY A 264 -17.99 8.86 -0.04
C GLY A 264 -17.48 10.29 -0.20
N ILE A 265 -16.27 10.59 0.29
CA ILE A 265 -15.64 11.91 0.16
C ILE A 265 -14.29 11.79 -0.56
N LYS A 266 -13.89 12.87 -1.23
CA LYS A 266 -12.52 13.04 -1.66
C LYS A 266 -11.66 13.59 -0.52
N SER A 267 -10.40 13.16 -0.47
CA SER A 267 -9.37 13.75 0.39
C SER A 267 -8.08 13.91 -0.38
N ARG A 268 -7.29 14.92 -0.02
CA ARG A 268 -5.91 15.03 -0.50
C ARG A 268 -4.94 14.46 0.52
N GLU A 269 -4.06 13.58 0.09
CA GLU A 269 -3.01 12.99 0.93
C GLU A 269 -1.66 13.02 0.21
N VAL A 270 -0.61 13.22 0.99
CA VAL A 270 0.78 13.09 0.53
C VAL A 270 1.34 11.79 1.08
N TYR A 271 2.04 11.03 0.25
CA TYR A 271 2.70 9.80 0.63
C TYR A 271 4.18 9.79 0.24
N GLU A 272 4.96 9.04 1.01
CA GLU A 272 6.33 8.65 0.68
C GLU A 272 6.44 7.12 0.70
N ALA A 273 6.69 6.53 -0.46
CA ALA A 273 6.79 5.07 -0.61
C ALA A 273 7.98 4.65 -1.50
N PRO A 274 9.22 5.07 -1.18
CA PRO A 274 10.39 4.90 -2.06
C PRO A 274 10.66 3.43 -2.44
N GLY A 275 10.71 2.54 -1.45
CA GLY A 275 10.95 1.11 -1.68
C GLY A 275 9.78 0.45 -2.40
N ALA A 276 8.55 0.71 -1.96
CA ALA A 276 7.35 0.15 -2.59
C ALA A 276 7.23 0.52 -4.07
N MET A 277 7.37 1.81 -4.41
CA MET A 277 7.26 2.26 -5.81
C MET A 277 8.37 1.70 -6.69
N THR A 278 9.60 1.60 -6.16
CA THR A 278 10.74 1.00 -6.87
C THR A 278 10.51 -0.49 -7.12
N LEU A 279 10.05 -1.23 -6.09
CA LEU A 279 9.73 -2.65 -6.20
C LEU A 279 8.57 -2.90 -7.17
N ILE A 280 7.48 -2.15 -7.08
CA ILE A 280 6.32 -2.28 -7.99
C ILE A 280 6.76 -2.00 -9.43
N THR A 281 7.56 -0.96 -9.68
CA THR A 281 8.08 -0.66 -11.01
C THR A 281 8.91 -1.83 -11.55
N ALA A 282 9.83 -2.37 -10.74
CA ALA A 282 10.65 -3.51 -11.15
C ALA A 282 9.79 -4.76 -11.42
N HIS A 283 8.86 -5.07 -10.52
CA HIS A 283 7.98 -6.23 -10.62
C HIS A 283 7.11 -6.17 -11.88
N GLN A 284 6.48 -5.03 -12.19
CA GLN A 284 5.71 -4.82 -13.41
C GLN A 284 6.55 -5.08 -14.67
N GLU A 285 7.81 -4.66 -14.69
CA GLU A 285 8.71 -4.88 -15.82
C GLU A 285 9.12 -6.34 -15.98
N LEU A 286 9.29 -7.05 -14.87
CA LEU A 286 9.56 -8.48 -14.91
C LEU A 286 8.34 -9.25 -15.45
N GLU A 287 7.13 -8.88 -15.02
CA GLU A 287 5.90 -9.50 -15.54
C GLU A 287 5.73 -9.30 -17.05
N ARG A 288 6.16 -8.15 -17.60
CA ARG A 288 6.14 -7.93 -19.07
C ARG A 288 7.09 -8.86 -19.83
N VAL A 289 8.11 -9.39 -19.16
CA VAL A 289 9.05 -10.36 -19.73
C VAL A 289 8.54 -11.79 -19.55
N THR A 290 7.83 -12.09 -18.47
CA THR A 290 7.54 -13.47 -18.05
C THR A 290 6.08 -13.90 -18.20
N LEU A 291 5.13 -12.98 -18.33
CA LEU A 291 3.70 -13.30 -18.50
C LEU A 291 3.28 -13.24 -19.96
N GLU A 292 2.45 -14.20 -20.36
CA GLU A 292 1.83 -14.21 -21.70
C GLU A 292 0.85 -13.03 -21.84
N ARG A 293 0.67 -12.53 -23.07
CA ARG A 293 -0.08 -11.31 -23.38
C ARG A 293 -1.49 -11.26 -22.80
N GLU A 294 -2.31 -12.29 -22.98
CA GLU A 294 -3.69 -12.30 -22.49
C GLU A 294 -3.75 -12.53 -20.98
N GLN A 295 -2.85 -13.36 -20.42
CA GLN A 295 -2.71 -13.50 -18.97
C GLN A 295 -2.36 -12.16 -18.31
N ALA A 296 -1.40 -11.41 -18.86
CA ALA A 296 -1.02 -10.09 -18.36
C ALA A 296 -2.15 -9.06 -18.50
N ARG A 297 -2.91 -9.08 -19.60
CA ARG A 297 -4.07 -8.21 -19.80
C ARG A 297 -5.16 -8.43 -18.75
N PHE A 298 -5.46 -9.69 -18.45
CA PHE A 298 -6.47 -10.03 -17.45
C PHE A 298 -5.96 -9.83 -16.01
N LYS A 299 -4.68 -10.15 -15.75
CA LYS A 299 -4.06 -9.93 -14.43
C LYS A 299 -4.13 -8.48 -13.98
N ARG A 300 -4.02 -7.51 -14.89
CA ARG A 300 -4.22 -6.08 -14.54
C ARG A 300 -5.57 -5.84 -13.88
N GLN A 301 -6.66 -6.32 -14.49
CA GLN A 301 -8.02 -6.19 -13.92
C GLN A 301 -8.15 -6.87 -12.55
N VAL A 302 -7.50 -8.03 -12.40
CA VAL A 302 -7.47 -8.76 -11.11
C VAL A 302 -6.69 -7.97 -10.05
N GLY A 303 -5.55 -7.38 -10.42
CA GLY A 303 -4.74 -6.52 -9.56
C GLY A 303 -5.46 -5.25 -9.13
N ASP A 304 -6.16 -4.59 -10.06
CA ASP A 304 -6.97 -3.40 -9.77
C ASP A 304 -8.07 -3.74 -8.76
N ARG A 305 -8.79 -4.84 -9.01
CA ARG A 305 -9.84 -5.27 -8.09
C ARG A 305 -9.28 -5.68 -6.72
N TRP A 306 -8.13 -6.34 -6.67
CA TRP A 306 -7.45 -6.67 -5.43
C TRP A 306 -7.10 -5.41 -4.62
N THR A 307 -6.60 -4.40 -5.31
CA THR A 307 -6.19 -3.10 -4.74
C THR A 307 -7.36 -2.37 -4.11
N GLU A 308 -8.50 -2.30 -4.81
CA GLU A 308 -9.74 -1.72 -4.28
C GLU A 308 -10.22 -2.44 -3.03
N MET A 309 -10.23 -3.79 -3.06
CA MET A 309 -10.67 -4.59 -1.92
C MET A 309 -9.82 -4.34 -0.67
N VAL A 310 -8.50 -4.18 -0.83
CA VAL A 310 -7.61 -3.85 0.28
C VAL A 310 -7.87 -2.44 0.79
N TYR A 311 -8.03 -1.47 -0.10
CA TYR A 311 -8.35 -0.10 0.27
C TYR A 311 -9.65 -0.03 1.10
N ASP A 312 -10.67 -0.78 0.70
CA ASP A 312 -12.02 -0.87 1.29
C ASP A 312 -12.08 -1.70 2.59
N GLY A 313 -10.95 -2.20 3.09
CA GLY A 313 -10.90 -3.01 4.32
C GLY A 313 -11.38 -4.44 4.17
N GLN A 314 -11.47 -4.96 2.95
CA GLN A 314 -11.95 -6.31 2.63
C GLN A 314 -10.82 -7.36 2.56
N TRP A 315 -9.71 -7.16 3.28
CA TRP A 315 -8.54 -8.06 3.28
C TRP A 315 -8.91 -9.53 3.57
N PHE A 316 -9.82 -9.77 4.52
CA PHE A 316 -10.21 -11.12 4.94
C PHE A 316 -11.42 -11.69 4.18
N SER A 317 -11.96 -10.96 3.21
CA SER A 317 -13.13 -11.36 2.42
C SER A 317 -12.83 -12.54 1.48
N PRO A 318 -13.84 -13.33 1.08
CA PRO A 318 -13.64 -14.48 0.22
C PRO A 318 -13.17 -14.11 -1.20
N LEU A 319 -13.66 -13.00 -1.77
CA LEU A 319 -13.22 -12.59 -3.11
C LEU A 319 -11.73 -12.22 -3.10
N LYS A 320 -11.23 -11.50 -2.09
CA LYS A 320 -9.80 -11.17 -1.96
C LYS A 320 -8.94 -12.44 -1.95
N LYS A 321 -9.36 -13.48 -1.21
CA LYS A 321 -8.66 -14.79 -1.19
C LYS A 321 -8.65 -15.47 -2.56
N SER A 322 -9.74 -15.39 -3.32
CA SER A 322 -9.78 -15.93 -4.69
C SER A 322 -8.84 -15.16 -5.63
N LEU A 323 -8.74 -13.84 -5.47
CA LEU A 323 -7.80 -13.01 -6.23
C LEU A 323 -6.35 -13.32 -5.82
N ASP A 324 -6.06 -13.52 -4.53
CA ASP A 324 -4.74 -13.97 -4.07
C ASP A 324 -4.33 -15.28 -4.76
N ALA A 325 -5.24 -16.27 -4.85
CA ALA A 325 -4.96 -17.55 -5.49
C ALA A 325 -4.66 -17.41 -6.99
N PHE A 326 -5.42 -16.55 -7.70
CA PHE A 326 -5.12 -16.23 -9.09
C PHE A 326 -3.75 -15.57 -9.23
N ILE A 327 -3.47 -14.55 -8.41
CA ILE A 327 -2.21 -13.81 -8.47
C ILE A 327 -1.04 -14.74 -8.16
N GLU A 328 -1.13 -15.58 -7.13
CA GLU A 328 -0.05 -16.52 -6.78
C GLU A 328 0.28 -17.48 -7.93
N ASP A 329 -0.72 -17.99 -8.65
CA ASP A 329 -0.49 -18.83 -9.83
C ASP A 329 0.29 -18.10 -10.93
N THR A 330 -0.03 -16.83 -11.17
CA THR A 330 0.68 -16.00 -12.18
C THR A 330 2.15 -15.80 -11.81
N GLN A 331 2.52 -15.87 -10.53
CA GLN A 331 3.88 -15.59 -10.09
C GLN A 331 4.87 -16.73 -10.34
N ARG A 332 4.41 -17.93 -10.70
CA ARG A 332 5.26 -19.13 -10.87
C ARG A 332 6.53 -18.91 -11.71
N TYR A 333 6.42 -18.11 -12.77
CA TYR A 333 7.51 -17.82 -13.72
C TYR A 333 8.04 -16.39 -13.64
N VAL A 334 7.60 -15.60 -12.66
CA VAL A 334 8.08 -14.23 -12.43
C VAL A 334 9.42 -14.30 -11.68
N ASN A 335 10.44 -14.78 -12.38
CA ASN A 335 11.81 -14.95 -11.89
C ASN A 335 12.78 -14.19 -12.79
N GLY A 336 13.77 -13.52 -12.22
CA GLY A 336 14.79 -12.82 -13.01
C GLY A 336 15.22 -11.51 -12.38
N ASP A 337 16.02 -10.76 -13.13
CA ASP A 337 16.63 -9.53 -12.67
C ASP A 337 16.16 -8.33 -13.48
N ILE A 338 15.89 -7.24 -12.76
CA ILE A 338 15.57 -5.93 -13.33
C ILE A 338 16.64 -4.95 -12.91
N ARG A 339 17.29 -4.32 -13.89
CA ARG A 339 18.26 -3.25 -13.67
C ARG A 339 17.59 -1.90 -13.86
N MET A 340 17.82 -0.98 -12.93
CA MET A 340 17.22 0.34 -12.90
C MET A 340 18.24 1.40 -12.55
N THR A 341 18.04 2.62 -13.06
CA THR A 341 18.71 3.83 -12.62
C THR A 341 17.74 4.66 -11.79
N LEU A 342 18.09 4.88 -10.52
CA LEU A 342 17.36 5.69 -9.56
C LEU A 342 17.96 7.10 -9.55
N HIS A 343 17.18 8.10 -9.95
CA HIS A 343 17.66 9.48 -10.01
C HIS A 343 16.54 10.51 -10.13
N GLY A 344 16.64 11.63 -9.41
CA GLY A 344 15.77 12.80 -9.60
C GLY A 344 14.27 12.48 -9.51
N GLY A 345 13.88 11.70 -8.51
CA GLY A 345 12.50 11.29 -8.26
C GLY A 345 11.98 10.18 -9.16
N ARG A 346 12.83 9.57 -10.00
CA ARG A 346 12.42 8.54 -10.97
C ARG A 346 13.25 7.27 -10.86
N ALA A 347 12.58 6.13 -10.99
CA ALA A 347 13.18 4.81 -11.08
C ALA A 347 13.06 4.32 -12.54
N THR A 348 14.11 4.47 -13.35
CA THR A 348 14.07 4.18 -14.79
C THR A 348 14.67 2.82 -15.08
N VAL A 349 13.92 1.92 -15.75
CA VAL A 349 14.41 0.57 -16.06
C VAL A 349 15.34 0.58 -17.27
N THR A 350 16.52 -0.02 -17.12
CA THR A 350 17.60 -0.02 -18.12
C THR A 350 18.01 -1.42 -18.58
N GLY A 351 17.46 -2.48 -17.97
CA GLY A 351 17.76 -3.86 -18.37
C GLY A 351 16.85 -4.87 -17.71
N ARG A 352 16.64 -6.00 -18.41
CA ARG A 352 15.90 -7.17 -17.91
C ARG A 352 16.65 -8.43 -18.31
N ARG A 353 16.66 -9.44 -17.45
CA ARG A 353 17.07 -10.80 -17.81
C ARG A 353 16.27 -11.82 -17.01
N SER A 354 15.87 -12.90 -17.66
CA SER A 354 15.09 -13.98 -17.03
C SER A 354 15.34 -15.29 -17.78
N GLU A 355 15.56 -16.37 -17.03
CA GLU A 355 15.61 -17.72 -17.59
C GLU A 355 14.22 -18.31 -17.86
N THR A 356 13.18 -17.70 -17.28
CA THR A 356 11.77 -18.06 -17.47
C THR A 356 11.01 -16.99 -18.28
N GLY A 357 11.74 -16.14 -19.00
CA GLY A 357 11.18 -15.10 -19.86
C GLY A 357 10.63 -15.64 -21.17
N LEU A 358 9.67 -14.91 -21.74
CA LEU A 358 8.99 -15.23 -23.00
C LEU A 358 9.53 -14.41 -24.18
N TYR A 359 10.45 -13.47 -23.94
CA TYR A 359 11.11 -12.74 -25.03
C TYR A 359 12.07 -13.67 -25.77
N ASP A 360 11.76 -13.93 -27.04
CA ASP A 360 12.63 -14.65 -27.97
C ASP A 360 13.27 -13.65 -28.93
N PHE A 361 14.59 -13.52 -28.86
CA PHE A 361 15.36 -12.62 -29.71
C PHE A 361 15.20 -12.95 -31.21
N ASN A 362 15.23 -14.24 -31.57
CA ASN A 362 15.19 -14.67 -32.96
C ASN A 362 13.80 -14.50 -33.58
N LEU A 363 12.72 -14.48 -32.78
CA LEU A 363 11.38 -14.18 -33.28
C LEU A 363 11.12 -12.68 -33.44
N ALA A 364 11.94 -11.82 -32.83
CA ALA A 364 11.75 -10.37 -32.81
C ALA A 364 12.75 -9.59 -33.69
N THR A 365 13.93 -10.16 -33.95
CA THR A 365 14.99 -9.49 -34.71
C THR A 365 14.65 -9.37 -36.19
N TYR A 366 15.20 -8.35 -36.85
CA TYR A 366 15.21 -8.20 -38.31
C TYR A 366 16.58 -8.58 -38.92
N ASP A 367 17.55 -8.91 -38.07
CA ASP A 367 18.90 -9.26 -38.49
C ASP A 367 18.98 -10.71 -39.00
N GLU A 368 20.17 -11.13 -39.45
CA GLU A 368 20.44 -12.53 -39.76
C GLU A 368 20.15 -13.42 -38.53
N GLY A 369 19.27 -14.40 -38.70
CA GLY A 369 18.78 -15.25 -37.61
C GLY A 369 17.30 -15.05 -37.26
N ASP A 370 16.58 -14.17 -37.97
CA ASP A 370 15.10 -14.09 -37.88
C ASP A 370 14.46 -15.47 -38.12
N THR A 371 13.54 -15.83 -37.23
CA THR A 371 12.78 -17.09 -37.24
C THR A 371 11.27 -16.88 -37.31
N PHE A 372 10.78 -15.64 -37.38
CA PHE A 372 9.36 -15.34 -37.48
C PHE A 372 8.84 -15.62 -38.90
N ASP A 373 7.86 -16.51 -39.04
CA ASP A 373 7.22 -16.77 -40.32
C ASP A 373 6.27 -15.63 -40.72
N GLN A 374 6.80 -14.67 -41.48
CA GLN A 374 6.03 -13.53 -41.98
C GLN A 374 4.91 -13.92 -42.94
N ALA A 375 4.95 -15.10 -43.57
CA ALA A 375 3.89 -15.53 -44.50
C ALA A 375 2.55 -15.77 -43.78
N SER A 376 2.61 -16.18 -42.51
CA SER A 376 1.43 -16.41 -41.67
C SER A 376 0.68 -15.11 -41.30
N ALA A 377 1.32 -13.96 -41.39
CA ALA A 377 0.72 -12.67 -40.99
C ALA A 377 -0.50 -12.29 -41.85
N ARG A 378 -0.49 -12.62 -43.15
CA ARG A 378 -1.58 -12.23 -44.05
C ARG A 378 -2.91 -12.86 -43.66
N GLY A 379 -2.91 -14.18 -43.45
CA GLY A 379 -4.10 -14.92 -43.04
C GLY A 379 -4.59 -14.50 -41.65
N PHE A 380 -3.66 -14.21 -40.74
CA PHE A 380 -4.00 -13.67 -39.42
C PHE A 380 -4.74 -12.34 -39.53
N ILE A 381 -4.22 -11.37 -40.28
CA ILE A 381 -4.84 -10.04 -40.45
C ILE A 381 -6.22 -10.16 -41.09
N ASP A 382 -6.34 -10.97 -42.15
CA ASP A 382 -7.60 -11.16 -42.87
C ASP A 382 -8.70 -11.71 -41.96
N ILE A 383 -8.38 -12.64 -41.04
CA ILE A 383 -9.34 -13.21 -40.08
C ILE A 383 -9.58 -12.27 -38.90
N TYR A 384 -8.52 -11.75 -38.28
CA TYR A 384 -8.63 -10.90 -37.08
C TYR A 384 -9.43 -9.62 -37.35
N GLY A 385 -9.19 -8.98 -38.51
CA GLY A 385 -9.88 -7.76 -38.91
C GLY A 385 -11.29 -7.99 -39.49
N LEU A 386 -11.72 -9.23 -39.71
CA LEU A 386 -12.93 -9.54 -40.47
C LEU A 386 -14.19 -8.94 -39.85
N ALA A 387 -14.34 -9.04 -38.53
CA ALA A 387 -15.52 -8.50 -37.83
C ALA A 387 -15.61 -6.98 -37.95
N ALA A 388 -14.50 -6.27 -37.74
CA ALA A 388 -14.42 -4.82 -37.87
C ALA A 388 -14.69 -4.39 -39.32
N LYS A 389 -14.14 -5.11 -40.30
CA LYS A 389 -14.38 -4.87 -41.73
C LYS A 389 -15.86 -4.95 -42.09
N GLN A 390 -16.58 -5.96 -41.58
CA GLN A 390 -18.02 -6.11 -41.84
C GLN A 390 -18.85 -4.99 -41.20
N ALA A 391 -18.51 -4.60 -39.97
CA ALA A 391 -19.18 -3.50 -39.27
C ALA A 391 -19.00 -2.18 -40.04
N ALA A 392 -17.77 -1.84 -40.44
CA ALA A 392 -17.47 -0.65 -41.21
C ALA A 392 -18.18 -0.63 -42.57
N ALA A 393 -18.22 -1.77 -43.28
CA ALA A 393 -18.94 -1.88 -44.54
C ALA A 393 -20.44 -1.60 -44.40
N ARG A 394 -21.05 -2.08 -43.30
CA ARG A 394 -22.45 -1.77 -42.96
C ARG A 394 -22.63 -0.27 -42.69
N ASP A 395 -21.71 0.35 -41.97
CA ASP A 395 -21.80 1.77 -41.63
C ASP A 395 -21.71 2.65 -42.88
N VAL A 396 -20.80 2.35 -43.82
CA VAL A 396 -20.70 3.01 -45.14
C VAL A 396 -22.01 2.84 -45.93
N ALA A 397 -22.54 1.61 -46.00
CA ALA A 397 -23.77 1.34 -46.74
C ALA A 397 -25.01 2.09 -46.21
N LEU A 398 -24.98 2.50 -44.93
CA LEU A 398 -26.05 3.26 -44.28
C LEU A 398 -25.75 4.77 -44.17
N GLY A 399 -24.63 5.24 -44.73
CA GLY A 399 -24.24 6.66 -44.65
C GLY A 399 -23.74 7.12 -43.27
N ASN A 400 -23.35 6.18 -42.40
CA ASN A 400 -22.78 6.44 -41.07
C ASN A 400 -21.25 6.22 -41.03
N GLY A 401 -20.67 5.72 -42.12
CA GLY A 401 -19.22 5.51 -42.25
C GLY A 401 -18.47 6.79 -42.58
N GLU A 402 -17.14 6.76 -42.47
CA GLU A 402 -16.30 7.86 -42.94
C GLU A 402 -16.46 8.02 -44.46
N ASP A 403 -16.87 9.21 -44.91
CA ASP A 403 -16.93 9.57 -46.32
C ASP A 403 -15.52 9.99 -46.77
N LEU A 404 -14.79 9.06 -47.36
CA LEU A 404 -13.44 9.28 -47.88
C LEU A 404 -13.44 9.83 -49.32
N ASP A 405 -14.62 9.95 -49.93
CA ASP A 405 -14.82 10.45 -51.29
C ASP A 405 -15.38 11.90 -51.30
N ALA A 406 -15.72 12.47 -50.13
CA ALA A 406 -16.02 13.89 -49.97
C ALA A 406 -14.77 14.73 -50.26
N ALA A 407 -14.69 15.26 -51.50
CA ALA A 407 -13.61 16.12 -51.95
C ALA A 407 -13.31 17.26 -50.96
N GLU A 408 -12.02 17.53 -50.74
CA GLU A 408 -11.49 18.76 -50.14
C GLU A 408 -11.81 19.98 -51.04
N ASP A 409 -13.08 20.33 -51.21
CA ASP A 409 -13.50 21.59 -51.84
C ASP A 409 -13.49 22.71 -50.78
N GLN A 410 -12.28 23.12 -50.38
CA GLN A 410 -12.00 24.44 -49.82
C GLN A 410 -10.49 24.73 -49.81
N ALA A 411 -9.99 25.22 -50.95
CA ALA A 411 -8.77 26.00 -51.08
C ALA A 411 -9.07 27.32 -51.80
#